data_AF-M3HN75-F1
#
_entry.id   AF-M3HN75-F1
#
_cell.length_a   1.000
_cell.length_b   1.000
_cell.length_c   1.000
_cell.angle_alpha   90.00
_cell.angle_beta   90.00
_cell.angle_gamma   90.00
#
_symmetry.space_group_name_H-M   'P 1'
#
loop_
_entity.id
_entity.type
_entity.pdbx_description
1 polymer ?
#
loop_
_entity_poly.entity_id
_entity_poly.type
_entity_poly.pdbx_seq_one_letter_code
_entity_poly.pdbx_strand_id
1 'polypeptide(L)'
;PVGKPQLVELFGESHLVIATPARMGFQSQIDGGVSAFRLSTRTFVSRFLYSEAIAGGDILSVQIKSDTMGYVAVLDSGFTKTLQAFNPSTGEKISTLLTIPTSYDASLSSVLLASDQILYVGNTQFQQPGVTMFDTERGNRLLTPTPISVDLQPYDIIELK
;
A
#
# COMPACT_ATOMS: atom_id res chain seq x y z
N PRO A 1 -6.20 -5.73 8.92
CA PRO A 1 -7.10 -5.29 7.83
C PRO A 1 -6.33 -5.29 6.51
N VAL A 2 -6.76 -6.12 5.55
CA VAL A 2 -6.25 -6.08 4.19
C VAL A 2 -6.93 -4.95 3.42
N GLY A 3 -6.18 -4.23 2.59
CA GLY A 3 -6.68 -3.14 1.76
C GLY A 3 -7.78 -3.59 0.80
N LYS A 4 -8.65 -2.65 0.40
CA LYS A 4 -9.76 -2.92 -0.51
C LYS A 4 -9.25 -3.21 -1.92
N PRO A 5 -9.85 -4.17 -2.66
CA PRO A 5 -9.62 -4.33 -4.08
C PRO A 5 -9.80 -3.03 -4.86
N GLN A 6 -8.97 -2.80 -5.87
CA GLN A 6 -9.04 -1.63 -6.73
C GLN A 6 -9.37 -2.02 -8.16
N LEU A 7 -10.31 -1.30 -8.79
CA LEU A 7 -10.51 -1.35 -10.23
C LEU A 7 -9.61 -0.30 -10.88
N VAL A 8 -8.63 -0.75 -11.67
CA VAL A 8 -7.62 0.12 -12.29
C VAL A 8 -7.36 -0.31 -13.74
N GLU A 9 -6.97 0.65 -14.58
CA GLU A 9 -6.42 0.35 -15.90
C GLU A 9 -4.92 0.09 -15.76
N LEU A 10 -4.47 -1.09 -16.17
CA LEU A 10 -3.09 -1.52 -16.13
C LEU A 10 -2.73 -2.27 -17.40
N PHE A 11 -1.57 -2.01 -17.97
CA PHE A 11 -1.07 -2.70 -19.17
C PHE A 11 -2.03 -2.62 -20.36
N GLY A 12 -2.80 -1.53 -20.44
CA GLY A 12 -3.81 -1.30 -21.48
C GLY A 12 -5.13 -2.05 -21.30
N GLU A 13 -5.41 -2.63 -20.13
CA GLU A 13 -6.69 -3.28 -19.84
C GLU A 13 -7.15 -3.13 -18.37
N SER A 14 -8.46 -3.29 -18.13
CA SER A 14 -9.03 -3.21 -16.79
C SER A 14 -8.66 -4.42 -15.92
N HIS A 15 -8.15 -4.13 -14.72
CA HIS A 15 -7.78 -5.11 -13.72
C HIS A 15 -8.47 -4.85 -12.39
N LEU A 16 -8.79 -5.93 -11.68
CA LEU A 16 -9.03 -5.90 -10.23
C LEU A 16 -7.72 -6.23 -9.51
N VAL A 17 -7.14 -5.26 -8.81
CA VAL A 17 -5.87 -5.39 -8.08
C VAL A 17 -6.12 -5.54 -6.59
N ILE A 18 -5.46 -6.51 -5.96
CA ILE A 18 -5.70 -6.90 -4.57
C ILE A 18 -4.39 -7.29 -3.90
N ALA A 19 -4.20 -6.87 -2.65
CA ALA A 19 -3.18 -7.43 -1.79
C ALA A 19 -3.57 -8.85 -1.36
N THR A 20 -2.74 -9.83 -1.68
CA THR A 20 -2.95 -11.24 -1.34
C THR A 20 -1.78 -11.71 -0.48
N PRO A 21 -1.72 -11.28 0.80
CA PRO A 21 -0.65 -11.70 1.69
C PRO A 21 -0.77 -13.17 2.04
N ALA A 22 0.35 -13.87 2.09
CA ALA A 22 0.35 -15.26 2.46
C ALA A 22 0.59 -15.42 3.97
N ARG A 23 -0.43 -15.95 4.67
CA ARG A 23 -0.37 -16.31 6.10
C ARG A 23 0.03 -15.13 7.00
N MET A 24 -0.90 -14.23 7.29
CA MET A 24 -0.59 -13.00 8.05
C MET A 24 -0.02 -13.23 9.47
N GLY A 25 0.93 -12.38 9.87
CA GLY A 25 1.37 -12.25 11.27
C GLY A 25 2.35 -13.34 11.71
N PHE A 26 2.06 -14.05 12.81
CA PHE A 26 2.97 -15.04 13.39
C PHE A 26 3.25 -16.27 12.51
N GLN A 27 2.49 -16.44 11.42
CA GLN A 27 2.69 -17.51 10.44
C GLN A 27 3.20 -16.99 9.08
N SER A 28 3.70 -15.74 9.03
CA SER A 28 4.18 -15.08 7.82
C SER A 28 5.04 -16.01 6.99
N GLN A 29 4.58 -16.24 5.77
CA GLN A 29 5.38 -16.83 4.71
C GLN A 29 5.45 -15.83 3.59
N ILE A 30 6.67 -15.62 3.10
CA ILE A 30 6.97 -14.60 2.10
C ILE A 30 6.69 -15.21 0.71
N ASP A 31 5.46 -15.65 0.49
CA ASP A 31 4.98 -16.34 -0.72
C ASP A 31 3.69 -15.73 -1.30
N GLY A 32 3.23 -14.60 -0.75
CA GLY A 32 2.14 -13.78 -1.30
C GLY A 32 2.64 -12.59 -2.12
N GLY A 33 1.72 -11.65 -2.37
CA GLY A 33 2.02 -10.49 -3.19
C GLY A 33 0.82 -9.61 -3.53
N VAL A 34 1.03 -8.69 -4.46
CA VAL A 34 -0.02 -7.95 -5.15
C VAL A 34 -0.49 -8.78 -6.35
N SER A 35 -1.74 -9.22 -6.31
CA SER A 35 -2.37 -9.96 -7.41
C SER A 35 -3.19 -9.02 -8.30
N ALA A 36 -3.25 -9.33 -9.58
CA ALA A 36 -4.07 -8.61 -10.55
C ALA A 36 -4.91 -9.58 -11.37
N PHE A 37 -6.22 -9.36 -11.39
CA PHE A 37 -7.18 -10.17 -12.14
C PHE A 37 -7.65 -9.39 -13.36
N ARG A 38 -7.42 -9.93 -14.56
CA ARG A 38 -7.87 -9.37 -15.83
C ARG A 38 -9.36 -9.56 -15.99
N LEU A 39 -10.10 -8.48 -16.17
CA LEU A 39 -11.55 -8.56 -16.38
C LEU A 39 -11.90 -9.08 -17.78
N SER A 40 -11.06 -8.78 -18.78
CA SER A 40 -11.21 -9.18 -20.18
C SER A 40 -11.20 -10.70 -20.35
N THR A 41 -10.22 -11.37 -19.77
CA THR A 41 -9.98 -12.81 -19.91
C THR A 41 -10.45 -13.63 -18.72
N ARG A 42 -10.86 -12.98 -17.62
CA ARG A 42 -11.26 -13.62 -16.35
C ARG A 42 -10.16 -14.51 -15.76
N THR A 43 -8.92 -14.07 -15.85
CA THR A 43 -7.75 -14.80 -15.36
C THR A 43 -6.83 -13.88 -14.56
N PHE A 44 -6.05 -14.45 -13.65
CA PHE A 44 -4.99 -13.71 -12.97
C PHE A 44 -3.79 -13.49 -13.91
N VAL A 45 -3.10 -12.37 -13.72
CA VAL A 45 -1.72 -12.20 -14.19
C VAL A 45 -0.88 -13.30 -13.54
N SER A 46 -0.04 -13.99 -14.33
CA SER A 46 0.68 -15.20 -13.89
C SER A 46 1.75 -14.94 -12.83
N ARG A 47 2.15 -13.68 -12.65
CA ARG A 47 3.07 -13.21 -11.62
C ARG A 47 2.37 -12.27 -10.66
N PHE A 48 2.92 -12.11 -9.45
CA PHE A 48 2.60 -10.97 -8.63
C PHE A 48 3.09 -9.67 -9.29
N LEU A 49 2.31 -8.60 -9.17
CA LEU A 49 2.74 -7.24 -9.53
C LEU A 49 3.87 -6.76 -8.61
N TYR A 50 3.87 -7.25 -7.38
CA TYR A 50 4.93 -7.07 -6.38
C TYR A 50 4.85 -8.23 -5.39
N SER A 51 5.92 -9.00 -5.23
CA SER A 51 5.91 -10.15 -4.33
C SER A 51 6.37 -9.77 -2.92
N GLU A 52 5.91 -10.52 -1.93
CA GLU A 52 6.39 -10.37 -0.55
C GLU A 52 7.89 -10.63 -0.45
N ALA A 53 8.44 -11.50 -1.32
CA ALA A 53 9.88 -11.80 -1.39
C ALA A 53 10.73 -10.56 -1.67
N ILE A 54 10.20 -9.64 -2.47
CA ILE A 54 10.84 -8.35 -2.72
C ILE A 54 10.48 -7.33 -1.62
N ALA A 55 9.24 -7.36 -1.13
CA ALA A 55 8.73 -6.45 -0.10
C ALA A 55 9.41 -6.63 1.26
N GLY A 56 9.83 -7.86 1.59
CA GLY A 56 10.40 -8.25 2.87
C GLY A 56 9.38 -8.48 3.99
N GLY A 57 8.11 -8.70 3.66
CA GLY A 57 7.04 -8.90 4.64
C GLY A 57 5.65 -9.01 4.02
N ASP A 58 4.64 -9.16 4.87
CA ASP A 58 3.25 -9.31 4.49
C ASP A 58 2.73 -8.03 3.82
N ILE A 59 2.20 -8.10 2.59
CA ILE A 59 1.61 -6.95 1.91
C ILE A 59 0.16 -6.78 2.38
N LEU A 60 -0.09 -5.76 3.21
CA LEU A 60 -1.38 -5.51 3.84
C LEU A 60 -2.32 -4.66 3.00
N SER A 61 -1.79 -3.77 2.17
CA SER A 61 -2.60 -2.88 1.33
C SER A 61 -1.85 -2.53 0.05
N VAL A 62 -2.59 -2.19 -1.00
CA VAL A 62 -2.04 -1.76 -2.28
C VAL A 62 -2.83 -0.57 -2.83
N GLN A 63 -2.13 0.38 -3.43
CA GLN A 63 -2.68 1.44 -4.28
C GLN A 63 -1.90 1.50 -5.59
N ILE A 64 -2.56 1.39 -6.74
CA ILE A 64 -1.93 1.52 -8.06
C ILE A 64 -2.15 2.93 -8.61
N LYS A 65 -1.06 3.57 -9.05
CA LYS A 65 -1.10 4.85 -9.77
C LYS A 65 -1.03 4.66 -11.28
N SER A 66 -0.13 3.78 -11.74
CA SER A 66 0.11 3.50 -13.16
C SER A 66 0.83 2.17 -13.34
N ASP A 67 1.09 1.78 -14.59
CA ASP A 67 1.89 0.59 -14.94
C ASP A 67 3.28 0.57 -14.30
N THR A 68 3.82 1.73 -13.94
CA THR A 68 5.18 1.90 -13.43
C THR A 68 5.25 2.43 -12.00
N MET A 69 4.11 2.70 -11.37
CA MET A 69 4.06 3.21 -10.00
C MET A 69 2.88 2.61 -9.23
N GLY A 70 3.20 1.96 -8.12
CA GLY A 70 2.26 1.51 -7.11
C GLY A 70 2.83 1.69 -5.70
N TYR A 71 1.97 1.58 -4.72
CA TYR A 71 2.27 1.73 -3.31
C TYR A 71 1.74 0.55 -2.52
N VAL A 72 2.51 0.07 -1.55
CA VAL A 72 2.07 -1.01 -0.64
C VAL A 72 2.38 -0.67 0.81
N ALA A 73 1.47 -1.08 1.70
CA ALA A 73 1.77 -1.18 3.13
C ALA A 73 2.27 -2.60 3.42
N VAL A 74 3.40 -2.72 4.10
CA VAL A 74 4.08 -3.99 4.37
C VAL A 74 4.32 -4.15 5.87
N LEU A 75 4.09 -5.35 6.40
CA LEU A 75 4.41 -5.74 7.77
C LEU A 75 5.48 -6.83 7.76
N ASP A 76 6.67 -6.53 8.26
CA ASP A 76 7.75 -7.52 8.34
C ASP A 76 7.61 -8.44 9.56
N SER A 77 8.48 -9.46 9.63
CA SER A 77 8.52 -10.44 10.73
C SER A 77 8.89 -9.84 12.09
N GLY A 78 9.47 -8.64 12.11
CA GLY A 78 9.73 -7.86 13.32
C GLY A 78 8.56 -6.95 13.72
N PHE A 79 7.42 -7.03 13.02
CA PHE A 79 6.26 -6.15 13.14
C PHE A 79 6.55 -4.66 12.81
N THR A 80 7.66 -4.40 12.11
CA THR A 80 7.93 -3.10 11.49
C THR A 80 7.00 -2.94 10.30
N LYS A 81 6.39 -1.76 10.21
CA LYS A 81 5.47 -1.43 9.13
C LYS A 81 6.13 -0.45 8.20
N THR A 82 6.04 -0.69 6.90
CA THR A 82 6.60 0.21 5.89
C THR A 82 5.57 0.56 4.84
N LEU A 83 5.64 1.79 4.34
CA LEU A 83 5.00 2.19 3.09
C LEU A 83 6.07 2.16 2.01
N GLN A 84 5.88 1.35 0.98
CA GLN A 84 6.85 1.19 -0.10
C GLN A 84 6.24 1.63 -1.42
N ALA A 85 7.05 2.25 -2.27
CA ALA A 85 6.76 2.45 -3.68
C ALA A 85 7.39 1.31 -4.49
N PHE A 86 6.69 0.82 -5.51
CA PHE A 86 7.15 -0.25 -6.38
C PHE A 86 6.72 -0.01 -7.83
N ASN A 87 7.34 -0.73 -8.76
CA ASN A 87 6.98 -0.71 -10.17
C ASN A 87 6.13 -1.94 -10.52
N PRO A 88 4.82 -1.81 -10.81
CA PRO A 88 3.96 -2.95 -11.13
C PRO A 88 4.39 -3.74 -12.38
N SER A 89 5.01 -3.08 -13.37
CA SER A 89 5.47 -3.71 -14.61
C SER A 89 6.71 -4.61 -14.41
N THR A 90 7.60 -4.27 -13.48
CA THR A 90 8.84 -5.03 -13.23
C THR A 90 8.79 -5.85 -11.93
N GLY A 91 7.95 -5.47 -10.98
CA GLY A 91 7.93 -6.06 -9.64
C GLY A 91 9.04 -5.56 -8.72
N GLU A 92 9.78 -4.53 -9.12
CA GLU A 92 10.89 -3.99 -8.33
C GLU A 92 10.43 -2.97 -7.30
N LYS A 93 11.09 -2.98 -6.13
CA LYS A 93 10.96 -1.91 -5.14
C LYS A 93 11.64 -0.65 -5.65
N ILE A 94 10.92 0.47 -5.62
CA ILE A 94 11.47 1.79 -5.96
C ILE A 94 12.06 2.44 -4.72
N SER A 95 11.28 2.54 -3.64
CA SER A 95 11.71 3.18 -2.40
C SER A 95 10.83 2.80 -1.21
N THR A 96 11.31 3.09 0.00
CA THR A 96 10.50 3.09 1.22
C THR A 96 10.18 4.53 1.58
N LEU A 97 8.89 4.88 1.64
CA LEU A 97 8.40 6.24 1.91
C LEU A 97 8.22 6.50 3.41
N LEU A 98 7.86 5.47 4.16
CA LEU A 98 7.63 5.55 5.60
C LEU A 98 8.06 4.24 6.26
N THR A 99 8.66 4.34 7.44
CA THR A 99 9.00 3.21 8.31
C THR A 99 8.50 3.50 9.72
N ILE A 100 7.69 2.59 10.24
CA ILE A 100 7.12 2.63 11.59
C ILE A 100 7.66 1.40 12.32
N PRO A 101 8.63 1.57 13.24
CA PRO A 101 9.18 0.44 13.97
C PRO A 101 8.17 -0.12 14.97
N THR A 102 8.35 -1.40 15.33
CA THR A 102 7.47 -2.15 16.24
C THR A 102 7.26 -1.50 17.61
N SER A 103 8.20 -0.65 18.04
CA SER A 103 8.11 0.11 19.29
C SER A 103 7.00 1.15 19.32
N TYR A 104 6.40 1.47 18.17
CA TYR A 104 5.26 2.39 18.07
C TYR A 104 3.97 1.62 17.90
N ASP A 105 2.99 1.92 18.76
CA ASP A 105 1.62 1.44 18.60
C ASP A 105 0.93 2.21 17.48
N ALA A 106 1.29 1.85 16.25
CA ALA A 106 0.82 2.44 15.01
C ALA A 106 0.68 1.36 13.94
N SER A 107 -0.32 1.56 13.10
CA SER A 107 -0.70 0.72 11.96
C SER A 107 -0.89 1.59 10.72
N LEU A 108 -0.51 1.04 9.56
CA LEU A 108 -0.90 1.55 8.24
C LEU A 108 -2.28 0.95 7.91
N SER A 109 -3.29 1.40 8.64
CA SER A 109 -4.67 0.91 8.56
C SER A 109 -5.33 1.26 7.24
N SER A 110 -4.96 2.39 6.64
CA SER A 110 -5.53 2.89 5.41
C SER A 110 -4.49 3.60 4.56
N VAL A 111 -4.47 3.27 3.27
CA VAL A 111 -3.67 3.93 2.24
C VAL A 111 -4.62 4.19 1.08
N LEU A 112 -4.73 5.44 0.65
CA LEU A 112 -5.60 5.86 -0.44
C LEU A 112 -4.82 6.77 -1.39
N LEU A 113 -4.73 6.40 -2.66
CA LEU A 113 -4.36 7.32 -3.71
C LEU A 113 -5.63 7.98 -4.24
N ALA A 114 -5.82 9.27 -3.97
CA ALA A 114 -7.03 10.00 -4.38
C ALA A 114 -6.88 10.62 -5.78
N SER A 115 -7.97 11.16 -6.32
CA SER A 115 -8.00 11.74 -7.67
C SER A 115 -7.07 12.94 -7.85
N ASP A 116 -6.75 13.66 -6.77
CA ASP A 116 -5.81 14.79 -6.73
C ASP A 116 -4.33 14.38 -6.79
N GLN A 117 -4.06 13.07 -6.96
CA GLN A 117 -2.72 12.48 -7.01
C GLN A 117 -1.95 12.55 -5.68
N ILE A 118 -2.63 12.79 -4.57
CA ILE A 118 -2.06 12.69 -3.24
C ILE A 118 -2.27 11.27 -2.70
N LEU A 119 -1.20 10.70 -2.14
CA LEU A 119 -1.26 9.45 -1.39
C LEU A 119 -1.49 9.79 0.08
N TYR A 120 -2.69 9.48 0.55
CA TYR A 120 -3.12 9.62 1.93
C TYR A 120 -2.84 8.34 2.71
N VAL A 121 -2.24 8.48 3.88
CA VAL A 121 -1.82 7.37 4.73
C VAL A 121 -2.30 7.63 6.14
N GLY A 122 -3.20 6.78 6.63
CA GLY A 122 -3.64 6.83 8.02
C GLY A 122 -2.50 6.44 8.95
N ASN A 123 -2.06 7.38 9.79
CA ASN A 123 -1.19 7.10 10.92
C ASN A 123 -2.04 6.91 12.17
N THR A 124 -2.00 5.71 12.72
CA THR A 124 -2.74 5.37 13.95
C THR A 124 -1.85 5.41 15.20
N GLN A 125 -0.69 6.06 15.17
CA GLN A 125 0.10 6.27 16.39
C GLN A 125 -0.73 6.96 17.47
N PHE A 126 -0.88 6.33 18.63
CA PHE A 126 -1.75 6.85 19.71
C PHE A 126 -1.42 8.29 20.15
N GLN A 127 -0.12 8.63 20.21
CA GLN A 127 0.33 9.96 20.66
C GLN A 127 0.23 11.05 19.57
N GLN A 128 0.18 10.66 18.30
CA GLN A 128 0.15 11.56 17.16
C GLN A 128 -0.69 10.95 16.02
N PRO A 129 -1.99 10.73 16.24
CA PRO A 129 -2.86 10.16 15.22
C PRO A 129 -3.11 11.20 14.13
N GLY A 130 -3.30 10.74 12.90
CA GLY A 130 -3.60 11.65 11.81
C GLY A 130 -3.35 11.06 10.44
N VAL A 131 -3.30 11.95 9.45
CA VAL A 131 -3.07 11.58 8.06
C VAL A 131 -1.75 12.15 7.57
N THR A 132 -0.90 11.27 7.06
CA THR A 132 0.33 11.63 6.36
C THR A 132 0.04 11.67 4.86
N MET A 133 0.55 12.67 4.15
CA MET A 133 0.31 12.89 2.73
C MET A 133 1.61 12.93 1.93
N PHE A 134 1.62 12.26 0.78
CA PHE A 134 2.71 12.31 -0.20
C PHE A 134 2.19 12.82 -1.55
N ASP A 135 2.87 13.82 -2.10
CA ASP A 135 2.65 14.29 -3.47
C ASP A 135 3.33 13.32 -4.45
N THR A 136 2.51 12.53 -5.13
CA THR A 136 2.99 11.49 -6.03
C THR A 136 3.41 12.02 -7.40
N GLU A 137 3.03 13.26 -7.76
CA GLU A 137 3.44 13.92 -9.01
C GLU A 137 4.84 14.54 -8.88
N ARG A 138 5.28 14.81 -7.65
CA ARG A 138 6.60 15.40 -7.36
C ARG A 138 7.55 14.43 -6.68
N GLY A 139 7.60 13.20 -7.20
CA GLY A 139 8.54 12.18 -6.73
C GLY A 139 8.25 11.65 -5.33
N ASN A 140 6.97 11.47 -4.98
CA ASN A 140 6.51 11.03 -3.66
C ASN A 140 6.97 11.96 -2.53
N ARG A 141 6.92 13.28 -2.75
CA ARG A 141 7.35 14.27 -1.77
C ARG A 141 6.41 14.27 -0.56
N LEU A 142 6.97 14.10 0.64
CA LEU A 142 6.22 14.25 1.89
C LEU A 142 5.69 15.70 2.02
N LEU A 143 4.37 15.84 2.15
CA LEU A 143 3.70 17.14 2.33
C LEU A 143 3.50 17.50 3.80
N THR A 144 3.41 16.48 4.66
CA THR A 144 3.08 16.61 6.08
C THR A 144 4.19 16.03 6.93
N PRO A 145 5.21 16.84 7.33
CA PRO A 145 6.27 16.39 8.23
C PRO A 145 5.74 15.86 9.57
N THR A 146 4.57 16.34 9.99
CA THR A 146 3.76 15.81 11.10
C THR A 146 2.41 15.42 10.53
N PRO A 147 1.84 14.26 10.92
CA PRO A 147 0.50 13.87 10.49
C PRO A 147 -0.53 14.96 10.80
N ILE A 148 -1.45 15.22 9.85
CA ILE A 148 -2.56 16.14 10.10
C ILE A 148 -3.54 15.46 11.05
N SER A 149 -3.76 16.07 12.22
CA SER A 149 -4.68 15.53 13.23
C SER A 149 -6.09 15.38 12.67
N VAL A 150 -6.71 14.25 13.00
CA VAL A 150 -8.16 14.01 12.86
C VAL A 150 -8.78 13.62 14.20
N ASP A 151 -8.11 14.03 15.29
CA ASP A 151 -8.38 13.79 16.72
C ASP A 151 -8.30 12.32 17.17
N LEU A 152 -8.76 11.38 16.34
CA LEU A 152 -8.73 9.95 16.57
C LEU A 152 -7.85 9.23 15.54
N GLN A 153 -7.55 7.96 15.79
CA GLN A 153 -6.83 7.11 14.85
C GLN A 153 -7.68 6.86 13.59
N PRO A 154 -7.26 7.30 12.39
CA PRO A 154 -8.01 7.02 11.17
C PRO A 154 -7.89 5.53 10.81
N TYR A 155 -9.01 4.82 10.78
CA TYR A 155 -9.04 3.40 10.41
C TYR A 155 -9.26 3.17 8.92
N ASP A 156 -9.92 4.11 8.24
CA ASP A 156 -10.23 4.02 6.82
C ASP A 156 -10.26 5.43 6.22
N ILE A 157 -9.93 5.53 4.94
CA ILE A 157 -9.93 6.76 4.16
C ILE A 157 -10.65 6.41 2.86
N ILE A 158 -11.67 7.20 2.53
CA ILE A 158 -12.44 7.06 1.30
C ILE A 158 -12.56 8.43 0.63
N GLU A 159 -12.47 8.44 -0.69
CA GLU A 159 -12.80 9.60 -1.50
C GLU A 159 -14.28 9.53 -1.85
N LEU A 160 -15.02 10.62 -1.58
CA LEU A 160 -16.40 10.77 -2.01
C LEU A 160 -16.43 11.22 -3.47
N LYS A 161 -17.21 10.51 -4.29
CA LYS A 161 -17.41 10.80 -5.72
C LYS A 161 -18.74 11.50 -5.95
#